data_AF-A0A3Q7XEF8-F1
#
_entry.id   AF-A0A3Q7XEF8-F1
#
_cell.length_a   1.000
_cell.length_b   1.000
_cell.length_c   1.000
_cell.angle_alpha   90.00
_cell.angle_beta   90.00
_cell.angle_gamma   90.00
#
_symmetry.space_group_name_H-M   'P 1'
#
loop_
_entity.id
_entity.type
_entity.pdbx_description
1 polymer ?
#
loop_
_entity_poly.entity_id
_entity_poly.type
_entity_poly.pdbx_seq_one_letter_code
_entity_poly.pdbx_strand_id
1 'polypeptide(L)'
;MALMYTLLSPPLHLNQATLLIKRLPLLGSNYQWSAADLLCQSHQRLNQVRKRSCGVYASLSETGEYPSESPPTLLLDTINHPNHMKNLSTKELKQLADELRSDVIFKVAKTGGHLGSNLGVVELTIALHYVFNAPKDKILWDVGHQCYPHKILTGRRKEMHTPRQTGGLSGFTKRSESEFDCFGAGHSSTTISAGLGTAIGRDLKGEKNNVVAVIGDGAMTAGQAYEAMNNAGYLDTDMIIILNDNKQVSLPTANLDGPIPPVGALSSALNRLQSNRPLRELKEVAKGVTKKIGGSMHELAEKVDEYARGMIGGSGSTLFDELGLNYVGPVDGHNIDELVATLEELKCSEKTGPVLIHVVTEKGYGYPYAEKAADKYHGKTGIQILFCPSFPWEMELALKYHQGIKAFLLRLEKVG
;
A
#
# COMPACT_ATOMS: atom_id res chain seq x y z
N MET A 1 -54.60 -0.17 -26.66
CA MET A 1 -55.26 -1.20 -25.82
C MET A 1 -54.38 -1.37 -24.58
N ALA A 2 -54.59 -0.69 -23.46
CA ALA A 2 -55.74 -0.65 -22.55
C ALA A 2 -55.80 -1.86 -21.60
N LEU A 3 -55.44 -1.61 -20.33
CA LEU A 3 -55.94 -2.19 -19.05
C LEU A 3 -55.59 -3.67 -18.76
N MET A 4 -55.34 -4.12 -17.51
CA MET A 4 -55.98 -3.75 -16.25
C MET A 4 -55.22 -4.26 -15.00
N TYR A 5 -55.36 -3.50 -13.90
CA TYR A 5 -54.99 -3.78 -12.51
C TYR A 5 -55.79 -4.93 -11.86
N THR A 6 -55.22 -5.60 -10.83
CA THR A 6 -55.97 -5.96 -9.61
C THR A 6 -55.06 -6.18 -8.38
N LEU A 7 -55.46 -5.54 -7.28
CA LEU A 7 -55.00 -5.68 -5.89
C LEU A 7 -55.56 -6.94 -5.23
N LEU A 8 -54.87 -7.51 -4.22
CA LEU A 8 -55.48 -8.10 -3.01
C LEU A 8 -54.42 -8.57 -1.98
N SER A 9 -54.58 -8.12 -0.74
CA SER A 9 -54.02 -8.65 0.53
C SER A 9 -55.21 -9.02 1.44
N PRO A 10 -55.07 -9.64 2.64
CA PRO A 10 -54.15 -10.66 3.19
C PRO A 10 -54.96 -11.86 3.78
N PRO A 11 -54.41 -12.72 4.67
CA PRO A 11 -54.63 -12.47 6.12
C PRO A 11 -53.50 -12.91 7.09
N LEU A 12 -53.68 -12.51 8.35
CA LEU A 12 -52.88 -12.72 9.56
C LEU A 12 -52.72 -14.19 10.00
N HIS A 13 -51.64 -14.48 10.76
CA HIS A 13 -51.78 -15.19 12.06
C HIS A 13 -50.59 -14.96 13.02
N LEU A 14 -50.94 -14.69 14.28
CA LEU A 14 -50.12 -14.56 15.50
C LEU A 14 -49.44 -15.88 15.92
N ASN A 15 -48.30 -15.81 16.63
CA ASN A 15 -48.24 -16.28 18.03
C ASN A 15 -46.97 -15.86 18.82
N GLN A 16 -47.21 -15.58 20.10
CA GLN A 16 -46.30 -15.15 21.17
C GLN A 16 -45.60 -16.33 21.86
N ALA A 17 -44.45 -16.09 22.52
CA ALA A 17 -44.06 -16.61 23.85
C ALA A 17 -42.62 -16.15 24.18
N THR A 18 -42.36 -15.16 25.06
CA THR A 18 -42.37 -15.14 26.54
C THR A 18 -41.14 -15.76 27.22
N LEU A 19 -40.46 -14.91 28.00
CA LEU A 19 -39.62 -15.14 29.18
C LEU A 19 -39.65 -16.54 29.81
N LEU A 20 -38.48 -17.07 30.17
CA LEU A 20 -38.33 -17.93 31.35
C LEU A 20 -36.91 -17.92 31.93
N ILE A 21 -36.79 -17.21 33.05
CA ILE A 21 -35.73 -17.28 34.05
C ILE A 21 -35.75 -18.68 34.68
N LYS A 22 -34.58 -19.34 34.78
CA LYS A 22 -34.38 -20.48 35.68
C LYS A 22 -33.14 -20.28 36.55
N ARG A 23 -33.38 -20.29 37.86
CA ARG A 23 -32.42 -20.37 38.97
C ARG A 23 -31.88 -21.78 39.13
N LEU A 24 -30.66 -21.91 39.70
CA LEU A 24 -30.23 -22.74 40.85
C LEU A 24 -28.76 -23.19 40.69
N PRO A 25 -27.99 -23.54 41.76
CA PRO A 25 -28.01 -23.10 43.15
C PRO A 25 -26.61 -22.66 43.69
N LEU A 26 -26.63 -22.05 44.88
CA LEU A 26 -25.45 -21.67 45.68
C LEU A 26 -24.85 -22.87 46.43
N LEU A 27 -23.51 -22.97 46.42
CA LEU A 27 -22.71 -23.62 47.46
C LEU A 27 -21.53 -22.69 47.77
N GLY A 28 -21.41 -22.30 49.03
CA GLY A 28 -20.55 -21.21 49.49
C GLY A 28 -19.12 -21.60 49.81
N SER A 29 -18.23 -20.61 49.87
CA SER A 29 -17.61 -20.15 51.11
C SER A 29 -16.55 -19.08 50.82
N ASN A 30 -16.66 -17.98 51.56
CA ASN A 30 -15.61 -17.08 52.02
C ASN A 30 -14.39 -16.84 51.12
N TYR A 31 -14.43 -15.78 50.31
CA TYR A 31 -13.31 -14.84 50.19
C TYR A 31 -13.85 -13.44 49.89
N GLN A 32 -13.58 -12.53 50.81
CA GLN A 32 -13.97 -11.12 50.79
C GLN A 32 -13.01 -10.38 49.85
N TRP A 33 -13.45 -10.03 48.64
CA TRP A 33 -12.73 -9.12 47.75
C TRP A 33 -13.58 -7.86 47.54
N SER A 34 -12.99 -6.71 47.86
CA SER A 34 -13.66 -5.42 47.69
C SER A 34 -13.83 -5.10 46.21
N ALA A 35 -14.94 -4.44 45.85
CA ALA A 35 -15.26 -4.05 44.47
C ALA A 35 -14.26 -3.04 43.85
N ALA A 36 -13.21 -2.64 44.57
CA ALA A 36 -12.13 -1.79 44.05
C ALA A 36 -11.05 -2.58 43.29
N ASP A 37 -10.91 -3.90 43.51
CA ASP A 37 -9.84 -4.69 42.88
C ASP A 37 -10.24 -5.31 41.52
N LEU A 38 -11.54 -5.39 41.20
CA LEU A 38 -12.06 -5.93 39.94
C LEU A 38 -12.16 -4.91 38.79
N LEU A 39 -12.09 -3.62 39.10
CA LEU A 39 -12.00 -2.55 38.09
C LEU A 39 -10.55 -2.25 37.66
N CYS A 40 -9.55 -2.76 38.39
CA CYS A 40 -8.13 -2.54 38.08
C CYS A 40 -7.52 -3.65 37.19
N GLN A 41 -8.10 -4.85 37.15
CA GLN A 41 -7.57 -5.97 36.34
C GLN A 41 -8.22 -6.17 34.96
N SER A 42 -9.32 -5.48 34.65
CA SER A 42 -9.97 -5.53 33.33
C SER A 42 -9.47 -4.49 32.32
N HIS A 43 -8.63 -3.53 32.75
CA HIS A 43 -8.03 -2.51 31.89
C HIS A 43 -6.60 -2.84 31.39
N GLN A 44 -6.04 -3.99 31.76
CA GLN A 44 -4.66 -4.37 31.39
C GLN A 44 -4.54 -5.49 30.35
N ARG A 45 -5.63 -5.93 29.70
CA ARG A 45 -5.60 -7.09 28.79
C ARG A 45 -6.11 -6.85 27.36
N LEU A 46 -6.06 -5.60 26.87
CA LEU A 46 -6.43 -5.26 25.47
C LEU A 46 -5.42 -4.40 24.71
N ASN A 47 -4.17 -4.25 25.18
CA ASN A 47 -3.13 -3.51 24.44
C ASN A 47 -1.80 -4.29 24.40
N GLN A 48 -1.80 -5.44 23.71
CA GLN A 48 -0.55 -5.99 23.15
C GLN A 48 -0.56 -5.81 21.62
N VAL A 49 -0.57 -4.56 21.19
CA VAL A 49 0.01 -4.20 19.90
C VAL A 49 1.51 -4.43 20.03
N ARG A 50 2.08 -5.30 19.19
CA ARG A 50 3.53 -5.57 19.12
C ARG A 50 4.29 -4.25 18.96
N LYS A 51 4.87 -3.75 20.05
CA LYS A 51 5.79 -2.62 20.06
C LYS A 51 7.10 -3.07 19.40
N ARG A 52 7.36 -2.69 18.14
CA ARG A 52 8.70 -2.78 17.55
C ARG A 52 9.59 -1.76 18.29
N SER A 53 10.78 -2.18 18.70
CA SER A 53 11.76 -1.37 19.45
C SER A 53 12.81 -0.71 18.53
N CYS A 54 12.45 -0.28 17.33
CA CYS A 54 13.31 0.53 16.47
C CYS A 54 12.46 1.71 15.99
N GLY A 55 12.72 2.87 16.58
CA GLY A 55 11.86 4.05 16.47
C GLY A 55 12.19 4.85 15.22
N VAL A 56 11.16 5.20 14.45
CA VAL A 56 11.24 6.27 13.47
C VAL A 56 11.64 7.54 14.21
N TYR A 57 12.89 8.00 14.03
CA TYR A 57 13.46 9.15 14.76
C TYR A 57 12.75 10.49 14.47
N ALA A 58 11.94 10.54 13.42
CA ALA A 58 11.09 11.68 13.10
C ALA A 58 9.71 11.66 13.78
N SER A 59 9.40 10.67 14.65
CA SER A 59 8.22 10.81 15.51
C SER A 59 8.51 11.93 16.50
N LEU A 60 7.83 13.06 16.29
CA LEU A 60 7.72 14.17 17.25
C LEU A 60 7.72 13.59 18.67
N SER A 61 8.54 14.17 19.55
CA SER A 61 8.52 13.87 20.98
C SER A 61 7.08 13.81 21.49
N GLU A 62 6.83 13.16 22.64
CA GLU A 62 5.48 13.11 23.25
C GLU A 62 4.81 14.50 23.41
N THR A 63 5.59 15.59 23.25
CA THR A 63 5.20 17.00 23.22
C THR A 63 4.67 17.53 21.88
N GLY A 64 4.76 16.79 20.76
CA GLY A 64 4.20 17.19 19.47
C GLY A 64 4.99 18.26 18.69
N GLU A 65 6.26 18.50 19.02
CA GLU A 65 7.12 19.49 18.36
C GLU A 65 7.94 18.90 17.21
N TYR A 66 7.97 19.61 16.06
CA TYR A 66 8.71 19.21 14.87
C TYR A 66 10.21 19.36 15.05
N PRO A 67 11.02 18.30 14.81
CA PRO A 67 12.46 18.38 15.02
C PRO A 67 13.06 19.47 14.13
N SER A 68 13.79 20.39 14.76
CA SER A 68 14.51 21.47 14.08
C SER A 68 15.71 20.93 13.29
N GLU A 69 16.33 19.86 13.79
CA GLU A 69 17.49 19.20 13.22
C GLU A 69 17.12 17.95 12.42
N SER A 70 17.96 17.61 11.44
CA SER A 70 17.77 16.40 10.63
C SER A 70 17.91 15.16 11.50
N PRO A 71 17.04 14.14 11.35
CA PRO A 71 17.21 12.88 12.07
C PRO A 71 18.56 12.24 11.71
N PRO A 72 19.20 11.52 12.66
CA PRO A 72 20.40 10.75 12.37
C PRO A 72 20.07 9.62 11.40
N THR A 73 20.82 9.54 10.30
CA THR A 73 20.58 8.56 9.23
C THR A 73 21.89 7.93 8.76
N LEU A 74 22.63 7.35 9.70
CA LEU A 74 24.01 6.88 9.49
C LEU A 74 24.13 5.87 8.33
N LEU A 75 23.15 4.97 8.16
CA LEU A 75 23.17 4.01 7.08
C LEU A 75 22.77 4.67 5.75
N LEU A 76 21.72 5.47 5.73
CA LEU A 76 21.27 6.18 4.53
C LEU A 76 22.31 7.20 4.04
N ASP A 77 23.15 7.75 4.92
CA ASP A 77 24.26 8.65 4.58
C ASP A 77 25.32 7.94 3.70
N THR A 78 25.40 6.61 3.77
CA THR A 78 26.30 5.80 2.92
C THR A 78 25.72 5.46 1.55
N ILE A 79 24.42 5.71 1.32
CA ILE A 79 23.69 5.26 0.14
C ILE A 79 23.37 6.46 -0.75
N ASN A 80 24.10 6.56 -1.87
CA ASN A 80 23.81 7.52 -2.93
C ASN A 80 23.15 6.86 -4.15
N HIS A 81 23.41 5.58 -4.39
CA HIS A 81 22.87 4.84 -5.54
C HIS A 81 22.38 3.44 -5.12
N PRO A 82 21.46 2.82 -5.88
CA PRO A 82 20.92 1.49 -5.57
C PRO A 82 22.00 0.42 -5.32
N ASN A 83 23.12 0.54 -6.03
CA ASN A 83 24.27 -0.35 -5.98
C ASN A 83 24.85 -0.47 -4.56
N HIS A 84 24.76 0.59 -3.75
CA HIS A 84 25.30 0.61 -2.39
C HIS A 84 24.49 -0.27 -1.44
N MET A 85 23.24 -0.63 -1.80
CA MET A 85 22.38 -1.46 -0.96
C MET A 85 22.60 -2.96 -1.17
N LYS A 86 23.25 -3.39 -2.26
CA LYS A 86 23.29 -4.82 -2.67
C LYS A 86 23.93 -5.78 -1.66
N ASN A 87 24.77 -5.27 -0.78
CA ASN A 87 25.49 -6.07 0.23
C ASN A 87 24.90 -5.90 1.64
N LEU A 88 23.80 -5.16 1.79
CA LEU A 88 23.16 -4.98 3.09
C LEU A 88 22.40 -6.23 3.49
N SER A 89 22.55 -6.62 4.74
CA SER A 89 21.72 -7.65 5.36
C SER A 89 20.26 -7.18 5.46
N THR A 90 19.33 -8.12 5.59
CA THR A 90 17.90 -7.76 5.79
C THR A 90 17.64 -6.94 7.06
N LYS A 91 18.52 -7.06 8.07
CA LYS A 91 18.48 -6.19 9.27
C LYS A 91 18.86 -4.76 8.92
N GLU A 92 19.91 -4.56 8.15
CA GLU A 92 20.33 -3.24 7.67
C GLU A 92 19.28 -2.64 6.72
N LEU A 93 18.61 -3.44 5.88
CA LEU A 93 17.50 -2.95 5.05
C LEU A 93 16.31 -2.43 5.88
N LYS A 94 16.01 -3.08 7.01
CA LYS A 94 14.98 -2.58 7.95
C LYS A 94 15.39 -1.28 8.61
N GLN A 95 16.65 -1.18 9.06
CA GLN A 95 17.19 0.08 9.56
C GLN A 95 17.13 1.18 8.50
N LEU A 96 17.50 0.85 7.26
CA LEU A 96 17.43 1.78 6.13
C LEU A 96 16.00 2.27 5.90
N ALA A 97 14.99 1.43 6.05
CA ALA A 97 13.59 1.84 5.94
C ALA A 97 13.21 2.87 7.02
N ASP A 98 13.64 2.67 8.26
CA ASP A 98 13.37 3.61 9.36
C ASP A 98 14.08 4.97 9.12
N GLU A 99 15.33 4.93 8.68
CA GLU A 99 16.11 6.14 8.35
C GLU A 99 15.54 6.87 7.13
N LEU A 100 15.20 6.15 6.06
CA LEU A 100 14.61 6.71 4.85
C LEU A 100 13.24 7.32 5.11
N ARG A 101 12.41 6.65 5.91
CA ARG A 101 11.13 7.18 6.35
C ARG A 101 11.31 8.49 7.13
N SER A 102 12.27 8.52 8.05
CA SER A 102 12.58 9.72 8.84
C SER A 102 13.07 10.88 7.95
N ASP A 103 13.95 10.60 6.98
CA ASP A 103 14.45 11.60 6.02
C ASP A 103 13.33 12.16 5.12
N VAL A 104 12.42 11.29 4.66
CA VAL A 104 11.24 11.70 3.87
C VAL A 104 10.33 12.62 4.70
N ILE A 105 9.99 12.24 5.93
CA ILE A 105 9.18 13.08 6.83
C ILE A 105 9.88 14.42 7.05
N PHE A 106 11.19 14.40 7.33
CA PHE A 106 11.98 15.61 7.61
C PHE A 106 11.96 16.63 6.47
N LYS A 107 12.14 16.15 5.23
CA LYS A 107 12.28 17.02 4.06
C LYS A 107 10.94 17.45 3.48
N VAL A 108 10.00 16.51 3.38
CA VAL A 108 8.69 16.79 2.77
C VAL A 108 7.83 17.66 3.67
N ALA A 109 7.99 17.61 5.00
CA ALA A 109 7.26 18.54 5.84
C ALA A 109 7.66 20.00 5.61
N LYS A 110 8.89 20.28 5.16
CA LYS A 110 9.31 21.67 4.89
C LYS A 110 8.74 22.17 3.56
N THR A 111 8.65 21.31 2.56
CA THR A 111 8.24 21.70 1.20
C THR A 111 6.74 21.48 0.93
N GLY A 112 6.08 20.62 1.70
CA GLY A 112 4.79 20.05 1.34
C GLY A 112 4.89 19.00 0.24
N GLY A 113 3.75 18.42 -0.14
CA GLY A 113 3.64 17.40 -1.18
C GLY A 113 2.87 16.16 -0.74
N HIS A 114 3.06 15.05 -1.47
CA HIS A 114 2.30 13.82 -1.28
C HIS A 114 2.93 12.92 -0.21
N LEU A 115 2.93 13.33 1.05
CA LEU A 115 3.66 12.61 2.10
C LEU A 115 3.14 11.18 2.30
N GLY A 116 1.82 10.99 2.43
CA GLY A 116 1.23 9.69 2.75
C GLY A 116 1.58 8.57 1.77
N SER A 117 1.54 8.87 0.46
CA SER A 117 1.86 7.89 -0.58
C SER A 117 3.32 7.49 -0.58
N ASN A 118 4.23 8.42 -0.23
CA ASN A 118 5.66 8.14 -0.13
C ASN A 118 6.00 7.28 1.09
N LEU A 119 5.34 7.48 2.23
CA LEU A 119 5.56 6.69 3.44
C LEU A 119 5.11 5.23 3.29
N GLY A 120 4.04 5.01 2.54
CA GLY A 120 3.49 3.66 2.32
C GLY A 120 4.36 2.77 1.43
N VAL A 121 5.29 3.33 0.65
CA VAL A 121 6.11 2.55 -0.30
C VAL A 121 7.60 2.50 0.05
N VAL A 122 7.99 2.91 1.27
CA VAL A 122 9.40 2.94 1.69
C VAL A 122 10.05 1.56 1.56
N GLU A 123 9.46 0.54 2.19
CA GLU A 123 9.98 -0.83 2.15
C GLU A 123 9.95 -1.41 0.72
N LEU A 124 8.85 -1.20 -0.01
CA LEU A 124 8.72 -1.62 -1.40
C LEU A 124 9.80 -1.00 -2.28
N THR A 125 10.09 0.29 -2.10
CA THR A 125 11.12 1.00 -2.89
C THR A 125 12.52 0.49 -2.59
N ILE A 126 12.82 0.22 -1.31
CA ILE A 126 14.08 -0.38 -0.90
C ILE A 126 14.21 -1.78 -1.51
N ALA A 127 13.20 -2.62 -1.40
CA ALA A 127 13.22 -3.97 -1.94
C ALA A 127 13.41 -3.97 -3.47
N LEU A 128 12.72 -3.08 -4.19
CA LEU A 128 12.88 -2.90 -5.63
C LEU A 128 14.32 -2.56 -6.02
N HIS A 129 14.92 -1.57 -5.39
CA HIS A 129 16.30 -1.15 -5.69
C HIS A 129 17.35 -2.14 -5.16
N TYR A 130 17.04 -2.89 -4.10
CA TYR A 130 17.88 -3.96 -3.59
C TYR A 130 17.92 -5.16 -4.55
N VAL A 131 16.76 -5.55 -5.11
CA VAL A 131 16.67 -6.71 -5.99
C VAL A 131 17.03 -6.36 -7.44
N PHE A 132 16.48 -5.29 -8.02
CA PHE A 132 16.68 -4.92 -9.42
C PHE A 132 17.87 -3.97 -9.61
N ASN A 133 18.50 -4.01 -10.79
CA ASN A 133 19.69 -3.23 -11.13
C ASN A 133 19.31 -2.00 -11.96
N ALA A 134 18.60 -1.04 -11.36
CA ALA A 134 18.35 0.24 -12.02
C ALA A 134 19.67 1.02 -12.22
N PRO A 135 19.89 1.73 -13.34
CA PRO A 135 18.93 2.04 -14.42
C PRO A 135 18.90 1.00 -15.57
N LYS A 136 19.68 -0.09 -15.49
CA LYS A 136 19.66 -1.16 -16.49
C LYS A 136 18.28 -1.84 -16.51
N ASP A 137 17.84 -2.29 -15.35
CA ASP A 137 16.44 -2.68 -15.12
C ASP A 137 15.58 -1.42 -15.06
N LYS A 138 14.40 -1.48 -15.66
CA LYS A 138 13.49 -0.33 -15.80
C LYS A 138 12.42 -0.42 -14.71
N ILE A 139 12.37 0.59 -13.85
CA ILE A 139 11.35 0.71 -12.80
C ILE A 139 10.51 1.94 -13.13
N LEU A 140 9.24 1.72 -13.45
CA LEU A 140 8.27 2.74 -13.82
C LEU A 140 7.31 2.95 -12.65
N TRP A 141 7.02 4.21 -12.32
CA TRP A 141 6.11 4.59 -11.24
C TRP A 141 4.87 5.27 -11.83
N ASP A 142 3.68 4.69 -11.62
CA ASP A 142 2.41 5.30 -12.02
C ASP A 142 2.09 6.55 -11.20
N VAL A 143 1.64 7.61 -11.88
CA VAL A 143 1.53 9.00 -11.39
C VAL A 143 2.87 9.61 -10.95
N GLY A 144 3.71 8.86 -10.23
CA GLY A 144 5.01 9.29 -9.70
C GLY A 144 4.92 10.01 -8.35
N HIS A 145 3.73 10.21 -7.77
CA HIS A 145 3.58 10.91 -6.49
C HIS A 145 4.11 10.14 -5.28
N GLN A 146 4.40 8.85 -5.43
CA GLN A 146 4.99 7.94 -4.46
C GLN A 146 6.49 7.67 -4.71
N CYS A 147 7.19 8.53 -5.47
CA CYS A 147 8.58 8.28 -5.89
C CYS A 147 9.66 8.98 -5.05
N TYR A 148 9.34 9.69 -3.96
CA TYR A 148 10.35 10.40 -3.17
C TYR A 148 11.40 9.47 -2.54
N PRO A 149 11.03 8.30 -1.96
CA PRO A 149 12.02 7.31 -1.55
C PRO A 149 12.92 6.88 -2.72
N HIS A 150 12.33 6.73 -3.91
CA HIS A 150 13.08 6.38 -5.13
C HIS A 150 14.07 7.49 -5.51
N LYS A 151 13.68 8.77 -5.47
CA LYS A 151 14.57 9.90 -5.74
C LYS A 151 15.73 9.98 -4.75
N ILE A 152 15.44 9.78 -3.46
CA ILE A 152 16.45 9.77 -2.40
C ILE A 152 17.50 8.68 -2.66
N LEU A 153 17.06 7.45 -2.94
CA LEU A 153 17.94 6.29 -3.16
C LEU A 153 18.66 6.30 -4.51
N THR A 154 18.40 7.28 -5.37
CA THR A 154 18.97 7.42 -6.72
C THR A 154 19.72 8.74 -6.91
N GLY A 155 20.39 9.20 -5.85
CA GLY A 155 21.36 10.30 -5.92
C GLY A 155 20.80 11.70 -5.67
N ARG A 156 19.49 11.86 -5.57
CA ARG A 156 18.83 13.18 -5.47
C ARG A 156 18.53 13.61 -4.04
N ARG A 157 19.07 12.89 -3.03
CA ARG A 157 18.79 13.13 -1.60
C ARG A 157 19.05 14.57 -1.16
N LYS A 158 20.10 15.23 -1.67
CA LYS A 158 20.48 16.61 -1.31
C LYS A 158 19.49 17.64 -1.85
N GLU A 159 18.86 17.36 -2.97
CA GLU A 159 17.94 18.27 -3.68
C GLU A 159 16.49 18.17 -3.17
N MET A 160 16.20 17.23 -2.27
CA MET A 160 14.86 16.98 -1.72
C MET A 160 14.27 18.11 -0.86
N HIS A 161 14.97 19.23 -0.70
CA HIS A 161 14.43 20.48 -0.16
C HIS A 161 13.76 21.38 -1.21
N THR A 162 13.80 20.98 -2.49
CA THR A 162 13.27 21.71 -3.65
C THR A 162 12.08 21.08 -4.41
N PRO A 163 11.49 19.91 -4.05
CA PRO A 163 10.35 19.36 -4.78
C PRO A 163 9.23 20.38 -5.02
N ARG A 164 8.74 20.44 -6.26
CA ARG A 164 7.64 21.32 -6.71
C ARG A 164 7.94 22.82 -6.62
N GLN A 165 9.20 23.22 -6.52
CA GLN A 165 9.63 24.61 -6.60
C GLN A 165 10.21 24.90 -8.00
N THR A 166 10.10 26.14 -8.45
CA THR A 166 10.68 26.57 -9.73
C THR A 166 12.19 26.33 -9.73
N GLY A 167 12.69 25.61 -10.74
CA GLY A 167 14.10 25.23 -10.83
C GLY A 167 14.53 24.08 -9.91
N GLY A 168 13.61 23.52 -9.11
CA GLY A 168 13.84 22.37 -8.24
C GLY A 168 13.39 21.04 -8.84
N LEU A 169 13.41 20.00 -8.00
CA LEU A 169 12.95 18.66 -8.39
C LEU A 169 11.47 18.64 -8.77
N SER A 170 11.12 17.82 -9.75
CA SER A 170 9.73 17.48 -10.02
C SER A 170 9.12 16.73 -8.84
N GLY A 171 7.82 16.96 -8.58
CA GLY A 171 7.05 16.16 -7.62
C GLY A 171 6.76 14.73 -8.09
N PHE A 172 7.10 14.41 -9.34
CA PHE A 172 6.88 13.14 -10.03
C PHE A 172 8.17 12.68 -10.71
N THR A 173 8.22 11.44 -11.22
CA THR A 173 9.36 11.00 -12.04
C THR A 173 9.44 11.81 -13.33
N LYS A 174 10.66 12.22 -13.72
CA LYS A 174 10.92 13.05 -14.90
C LYS A 174 12.19 12.56 -15.61
N ARG A 175 12.04 12.11 -16.85
CA ARG A 175 13.15 11.55 -17.66
C ARG A 175 14.37 12.45 -17.78
N SER A 176 14.15 13.76 -17.87
CA SER A 176 15.26 14.73 -17.97
C SER A 176 15.93 15.04 -16.62
N GLU A 177 15.37 14.56 -15.50
CA GLU A 177 15.89 14.78 -14.15
C GLU A 177 16.84 13.67 -13.72
N SER A 178 16.63 12.44 -14.19
CA SER A 178 17.45 11.29 -13.79
C SER A 178 17.36 10.13 -14.78
N GLU A 179 18.47 9.41 -14.98
CA GLU A 179 18.49 8.15 -15.75
C GLU A 179 17.66 7.03 -15.10
N PHE A 180 17.41 7.13 -13.79
CA PHE A 180 16.55 6.20 -13.04
C PHE A 180 15.05 6.44 -13.31
N ASP A 181 14.68 7.61 -13.83
CA ASP A 181 13.31 7.98 -14.16
C ASP A 181 13.00 7.63 -15.62
N CYS A 182 12.91 6.34 -15.94
CA CYS A 182 12.77 5.87 -17.34
C CYS A 182 11.45 6.28 -18.04
N PHE A 183 10.43 6.67 -17.27
CA PHE A 183 9.15 7.17 -17.78
C PHE A 183 8.70 8.41 -17.01
N GLY A 184 8.20 9.42 -17.74
CA GLY A 184 7.67 10.65 -17.15
C GLY A 184 6.24 10.43 -16.70
N ALA A 185 5.95 10.69 -15.43
CA ALA A 185 4.63 10.44 -14.84
C ALA A 185 3.92 11.73 -14.43
N GLY A 186 2.61 11.63 -14.22
CA GLY A 186 1.76 12.71 -13.70
C GLY A 186 0.29 12.35 -13.80
N HIS A 187 -0.17 11.98 -14.99
CA HIS A 187 -1.45 11.27 -15.14
C HIS A 187 -1.35 9.84 -14.60
N SER A 188 -2.48 9.27 -14.18
CA SER A 188 -2.56 7.90 -13.67
C SER A 188 -2.78 6.89 -14.78
N SER A 189 -2.54 5.62 -14.44
CA SER A 189 -2.93 4.44 -15.22
C SER A 189 -2.16 4.25 -16.52
N THR A 190 -1.03 4.95 -16.66
CA THR A 190 -0.19 4.93 -17.86
C THR A 190 0.94 3.90 -17.79
N THR A 191 1.30 3.46 -16.59
CA THR A 191 2.56 2.75 -16.35
C THR A 191 2.60 1.32 -16.87
N ILE A 192 1.48 0.58 -16.87
CA ILE A 192 1.45 -0.79 -17.44
C ILE A 192 1.70 -0.74 -18.95
N SER A 193 1.01 0.17 -19.66
CA SER A 193 1.18 0.34 -21.10
C SER A 193 2.61 0.81 -21.45
N ALA A 194 3.15 1.77 -20.70
CA ALA A 194 4.53 2.22 -20.87
C ALA A 194 5.56 1.11 -20.57
N GLY A 195 5.29 0.29 -19.55
CA GLY A 195 6.10 -0.87 -19.20
C GLY A 195 6.09 -1.92 -20.31
N LEU A 196 4.91 -2.25 -20.84
CA LEU A 196 4.76 -3.20 -21.96
C LEU A 196 5.55 -2.73 -23.19
N GLY A 197 5.41 -1.46 -23.59
CA GLY A 197 6.19 -0.89 -24.69
C GLY A 197 7.70 -0.94 -24.44
N THR A 198 8.13 -0.73 -23.19
CA THR A 198 9.54 -0.83 -22.79
C THR A 198 10.03 -2.29 -22.87
N ALA A 199 9.20 -3.26 -22.47
CA ALA A 199 9.53 -4.68 -22.54
C ALA A 199 9.62 -5.19 -23.98
N ILE A 200 8.67 -4.83 -24.84
CA ILE A 200 8.75 -5.13 -26.28
C ILE A 200 10.00 -4.50 -26.90
N GLY A 201 10.30 -3.25 -26.56
CA GLY A 201 11.49 -2.56 -27.04
C GLY A 201 12.80 -3.23 -26.59
N ARG A 202 12.84 -3.79 -25.38
CA ARG A 202 13.94 -4.62 -24.88
C ARG A 202 14.09 -5.89 -25.73
N ASP A 203 12.99 -6.59 -25.98
CA ASP A 203 13.01 -7.88 -26.69
C ASP A 203 13.43 -7.71 -28.15
N LEU A 204 12.96 -6.65 -28.82
CA LEU A 204 13.40 -6.27 -30.17
C LEU A 204 14.90 -5.97 -30.25
N LYS A 205 15.52 -5.55 -29.14
CA LYS A 205 16.98 -5.31 -29.05
C LYS A 205 17.77 -6.53 -28.60
N GLY A 206 17.12 -7.65 -28.28
CA GLY A 206 17.76 -8.84 -27.70
C GLY A 206 18.31 -8.61 -26.29
N GLU A 207 17.82 -7.60 -25.58
CA GLU A 207 18.22 -7.29 -24.21
C GLU A 207 17.50 -8.20 -23.21
N LYS A 208 18.06 -8.36 -22.00
CA LYS A 208 17.52 -9.27 -20.97
C LYS A 208 17.14 -8.59 -19.65
N ASN A 209 17.20 -7.26 -19.59
CA ASN A 209 16.86 -6.51 -18.38
C ASN A 209 15.40 -6.69 -17.97
N ASN A 210 15.13 -6.43 -16.70
CA ASN A 210 13.78 -6.49 -16.14
C ASN A 210 13.04 -5.17 -16.41
N VAL A 211 11.72 -5.28 -16.54
CA VAL A 211 10.81 -4.14 -16.65
C VAL A 211 9.75 -4.29 -15.56
N VAL A 212 9.70 -3.33 -14.65
CA VAL A 212 8.84 -3.33 -13.48
C VAL A 212 7.92 -2.10 -13.53
N ALA A 213 6.61 -2.33 -13.53
CA ALA A 213 5.58 -1.31 -13.57
C ALA A 213 4.86 -1.25 -12.22
N VAL A 214 5.10 -0.19 -11.42
CA VAL A 214 4.45 0.00 -10.12
C VAL A 214 3.21 0.87 -10.28
N ILE A 215 2.04 0.34 -9.95
CA ILE A 215 0.74 0.99 -10.08
C ILE A 215 -0.05 0.90 -8.77
N GLY A 216 -0.76 1.96 -8.40
CA GLY A 216 -1.64 1.97 -7.21
C GLY A 216 -3.02 1.39 -7.49
N ASP A 217 -3.72 0.93 -6.45
CA ASP A 217 -5.11 0.45 -6.51
C ASP A 217 -6.07 1.46 -7.16
N GLY A 218 -5.96 2.75 -6.84
CA GLY A 218 -6.77 3.78 -7.49
C GLY A 218 -6.51 3.89 -9.00
N ALA A 219 -5.25 3.84 -9.43
CA ALA A 219 -4.87 3.92 -10.84
C ALA A 219 -5.26 2.65 -11.63
N MET A 220 -5.34 1.50 -10.96
CA MET A 220 -5.79 0.24 -11.56
C MET A 220 -7.27 0.27 -11.98
N THR A 221 -8.08 1.19 -11.45
CA THR A 221 -9.50 1.29 -11.77
C THR A 221 -9.79 1.86 -13.17
N ALA A 222 -8.81 2.52 -13.81
CA ALA A 222 -9.03 3.16 -15.10
C ALA A 222 -8.96 2.17 -16.27
N GLY A 223 -9.76 2.39 -17.31
CA GLY A 223 -9.81 1.52 -18.50
C GLY A 223 -8.45 1.31 -19.18
N GLN A 224 -7.59 2.34 -19.18
CA GLN A 224 -6.25 2.24 -19.78
C GLN A 224 -5.36 1.17 -19.09
N ALA A 225 -5.52 0.96 -17.78
CA ALA A 225 -4.80 -0.11 -17.08
C ALA A 225 -5.27 -1.49 -17.54
N TYR A 226 -6.57 -1.67 -17.76
CA TYR A 226 -7.15 -2.92 -18.25
C TYR A 226 -6.79 -3.22 -19.70
N GLU A 227 -6.86 -2.22 -20.58
CA GLU A 227 -6.41 -2.34 -21.96
C GLU A 227 -4.95 -2.80 -22.00
N ALA A 228 -4.11 -2.18 -21.18
CA ALA A 228 -2.69 -2.52 -21.10
C ALA A 228 -2.45 -3.93 -20.55
N MET A 229 -3.17 -4.36 -19.50
CA MET A 229 -3.07 -5.72 -18.97
C MET A 229 -3.54 -6.77 -19.99
N ASN A 230 -4.67 -6.54 -20.65
CA ASN A 230 -5.18 -7.41 -21.70
C ASN A 230 -4.16 -7.57 -22.84
N ASN A 231 -3.52 -6.47 -23.23
CA ASN A 231 -2.49 -6.52 -24.27
C ASN A 231 -1.20 -7.20 -23.77
N ALA A 232 -0.81 -6.99 -22.52
CA ALA A 232 0.36 -7.64 -21.93
C ALA A 232 0.20 -9.16 -21.90
N GLY A 233 -0.96 -9.67 -21.48
CA GLY A 233 -1.25 -11.10 -21.49
C GLY A 233 -1.38 -11.68 -22.90
N TYR A 234 -1.96 -10.93 -23.86
CA TYR A 234 -2.01 -11.36 -25.26
C TYR A 234 -0.61 -11.49 -25.90
N LEU A 235 0.29 -10.55 -25.61
CA LEU A 235 1.66 -10.55 -26.15
C LEU A 235 2.62 -11.46 -25.38
N ASP A 236 2.19 -12.02 -24.25
CA ASP A 236 2.97 -12.92 -23.39
C ASP A 236 4.40 -12.41 -23.11
N THR A 237 4.52 -11.08 -22.95
CA THR A 237 5.82 -10.41 -22.85
C THR A 237 6.27 -10.32 -21.40
N ASP A 238 7.52 -10.69 -21.14
CA ASP A 238 8.07 -10.71 -19.79
C ASP A 238 8.15 -9.31 -19.15
N MET A 239 7.29 -9.08 -18.18
CA MET A 239 7.29 -7.87 -17.35
C MET A 239 6.68 -8.15 -15.98
N ILE A 240 7.06 -7.32 -14.99
CA ILE A 240 6.54 -7.43 -13.63
C ILE A 240 5.65 -6.22 -13.38
N ILE A 241 4.41 -6.46 -12.99
CA ILE A 241 3.44 -5.44 -12.59
C ILE A 241 3.27 -5.55 -11.08
N ILE A 242 3.55 -4.46 -10.37
CA ILE A 242 3.35 -4.37 -8.92
C ILE A 242 2.10 -3.53 -8.67
N LEU A 243 1.05 -4.19 -8.21
CA LEU A 243 -0.14 -3.54 -7.69
C LEU A 243 0.09 -3.19 -6.22
N ASN A 244 0.29 -1.90 -5.95
CA ASN A 244 0.36 -1.33 -4.60
C ASN A 244 -1.05 -1.01 -4.09
N ASP A 245 -1.66 -1.96 -3.38
CA ASP A 245 -2.99 -1.80 -2.78
C ASP A 245 -2.87 -1.25 -1.35
N ASN A 246 -3.27 0.00 -1.17
CA ASN A 246 -3.35 0.64 0.15
C ASN A 246 -4.79 0.87 0.63
N LYS A 247 -5.78 0.28 -0.06
CA LYS A 247 -7.22 0.46 0.17
C LYS A 247 -7.70 1.91 0.13
N GLN A 248 -6.93 2.80 -0.48
CA GLN A 248 -7.35 4.17 -0.73
C GLN A 248 -7.35 4.44 -2.21
N VAL A 249 -8.48 4.14 -2.84
CA VAL A 249 -8.79 4.57 -4.19
C VAL A 249 -8.80 6.09 -4.19
N SER A 250 -7.69 6.67 -4.65
CA SER A 250 -7.52 8.04 -5.15
C SER A 250 -8.37 9.11 -4.46
N LEU A 251 -7.76 9.84 -3.50
CA LEU A 251 -8.39 10.87 -2.66
C LEU A 251 -9.60 10.34 -1.87
N PRO A 252 -9.82 10.77 -0.61
CA PRO A 252 -11.14 10.58 -0.04
C PRO A 252 -12.12 11.38 -0.91
N THR A 253 -13.00 10.70 -1.66
CA THR A 253 -14.24 11.31 -2.14
C THR A 253 -15.06 11.67 -0.91
N ALA A 254 -14.77 12.84 -0.36
CA ALA A 254 -15.46 13.39 0.80
C ALA A 254 -16.74 14.08 0.32
N ASN A 255 -17.87 13.46 0.62
CA ASN A 255 -19.16 14.15 0.61
C ASN A 255 -19.32 14.93 1.94
N LEU A 256 -20.46 15.60 2.14
CA LEU A 256 -20.72 16.39 3.35
C LEU A 256 -20.62 15.58 4.66
N ASP A 257 -20.77 14.25 4.60
CA ASP A 257 -20.86 13.36 5.76
C ASP A 257 -19.59 12.56 6.07
N GLY A 258 -18.47 12.81 5.36
CA GLY A 258 -17.16 12.20 5.64
C GLY A 258 -16.54 11.39 4.50
N PRO A 259 -15.43 10.67 4.77
CA PRO A 259 -14.69 9.90 3.77
C PRO A 259 -15.45 8.63 3.38
N ILE A 260 -15.69 8.43 2.08
CA ILE A 260 -16.31 7.21 1.55
C ILE A 260 -15.19 6.18 1.23
N PRO A 261 -15.36 4.89 1.56
CA PRO A 261 -14.43 3.85 1.15
C PRO A 261 -14.34 3.73 -0.39
N PRO A 262 -13.25 3.14 -0.93
CA PRO A 262 -13.13 2.80 -2.34
C PRO A 262 -14.42 2.29 -2.98
N VAL A 263 -14.92 2.98 -4.00
CA VAL A 263 -16.09 2.56 -4.76
C VAL A 263 -15.67 1.76 -5.99
N GLY A 264 -16.37 0.65 -6.26
CA GLY A 264 -16.19 -0.13 -7.49
C GLY A 264 -16.06 -1.63 -7.25
N ALA A 265 -16.57 -2.42 -8.20
CA ALA A 265 -16.53 -3.88 -8.14
C ALA A 265 -15.10 -4.43 -8.06
N LEU A 266 -14.12 -3.75 -8.69
CA LEU A 266 -12.70 -4.12 -8.60
C LEU A 266 -12.16 -3.95 -7.18
N SER A 267 -12.38 -2.80 -6.55
CA SER A 267 -11.92 -2.56 -5.18
C SER A 267 -12.56 -3.54 -4.20
N SER A 268 -13.82 -3.91 -4.40
CA SER A 268 -14.47 -4.98 -3.64
C SER A 268 -13.86 -6.36 -3.91
N ALA A 269 -13.50 -6.66 -5.17
CA ALA A 269 -12.84 -7.92 -5.54
C ALA A 269 -11.42 -8.04 -4.94
N LEU A 270 -10.61 -6.97 -5.01
CA LEU A 270 -9.29 -6.91 -4.39
C LEU A 270 -9.37 -7.07 -2.86
N ASN A 271 -10.32 -6.37 -2.21
CA ASN A 271 -10.57 -6.54 -0.77
C ASN A 271 -11.00 -7.97 -0.43
N ARG A 272 -11.84 -8.63 -1.25
CA ARG A 272 -12.23 -10.04 -1.07
C ARG A 272 -11.05 -10.99 -1.17
N LEU A 273 -10.16 -10.78 -2.15
CA LEU A 273 -8.92 -11.54 -2.29
C LEU A 273 -8.04 -11.39 -1.04
N GLN A 274 -7.98 -10.19 -0.48
CA GLN A 274 -7.23 -9.95 0.76
C GLN A 274 -7.91 -10.55 2.00
N SER A 275 -9.24 -10.56 2.08
CA SER A 275 -10.00 -11.08 3.23
C SER A 275 -10.08 -12.61 3.26
N ASN A 276 -9.93 -13.27 2.11
CA ASN A 276 -9.91 -14.74 2.00
C ASN A 276 -8.54 -15.30 2.46
N ARG A 277 -8.22 -15.11 3.74
CA ARG A 277 -7.04 -15.68 4.41
C ARG A 277 -7.35 -17.06 5.03
N PRO A 278 -7.18 -18.18 4.30
CA PRO A 278 -6.86 -19.44 4.98
C PRO A 278 -5.53 -20.06 4.53
N LEU A 279 -4.64 -19.33 3.84
CA LEU A 279 -3.33 -19.88 3.40
C LEU A 279 -2.14 -19.47 4.27
N ARG A 280 -2.23 -18.37 5.04
CA ARG A 280 -1.14 -17.90 5.93
C ARG A 280 -0.97 -18.81 7.16
N GLU A 281 -2.06 -19.30 7.74
CA GLU A 281 -1.98 -20.25 8.86
C GLU A 281 -1.48 -21.61 8.41
N LEU A 282 -1.83 -22.04 7.18
CA LEU A 282 -1.40 -23.33 6.64
C LEU A 282 0.11 -23.38 6.32
N LYS A 283 0.69 -22.29 5.77
CA LYS A 283 2.13 -22.19 5.49
C LYS A 283 2.99 -22.13 6.76
N GLU A 284 2.53 -21.46 7.82
CA GLU A 284 3.21 -21.43 9.13
C GLU A 284 3.21 -22.83 9.79
N VAL A 285 2.07 -23.54 9.70
CA VAL A 285 1.95 -24.94 10.17
C VAL A 285 2.86 -25.87 9.37
N ALA A 286 2.93 -25.71 8.05
CA ALA A 286 3.80 -26.52 7.18
C ALA A 286 5.30 -26.29 7.48
N LYS A 287 5.73 -25.04 7.73
CA LYS A 287 7.10 -24.71 8.17
C LYS A 287 7.44 -25.27 9.55
N GLY A 288 6.45 -25.41 10.42
CA GLY A 288 6.60 -26.06 11.73
C GLY A 288 6.77 -27.57 11.65
N VAL A 289 6.19 -28.21 10.63
CA VAL A 289 6.28 -29.67 10.39
C VAL A 289 7.58 -30.04 9.66
N THR A 290 8.02 -29.24 8.69
CA THR A 290 9.29 -29.52 7.95
C THR A 290 10.53 -29.41 8.83
N LYS A 291 10.52 -28.57 9.88
CA LYS A 291 11.61 -28.55 10.88
C LYS A 291 11.71 -29.83 11.72
N LYS A 292 10.66 -30.66 11.77
CA LYS A 292 10.66 -31.93 12.52
C LYS A 292 11.03 -33.14 11.67
N ILE A 293 11.08 -33.01 10.35
CA ILE A 293 11.33 -34.13 9.43
C ILE A 293 12.59 -33.76 8.63
N GLY A 294 13.74 -34.10 9.20
CA GLY A 294 15.04 -33.76 8.62
C GLY A 294 15.37 -34.55 7.35
N GLY A 295 16.16 -33.90 6.49
CA GLY A 295 17.09 -34.53 5.55
C GLY A 295 16.50 -35.23 4.33
N SER A 296 16.85 -34.71 3.14
CA SER A 296 16.75 -35.38 1.83
C SER A 296 15.44 -35.28 1.04
N MET A 297 14.81 -34.09 0.94
CA MET A 297 13.77 -33.84 -0.09
C MET A 297 13.88 -32.47 -0.78
N HIS A 298 15.08 -31.94 -1.02
CA HIS A 298 15.22 -30.63 -1.68
C HIS A 298 14.62 -30.58 -3.09
N GLU A 299 14.81 -31.62 -3.91
CA GLU A 299 14.23 -31.69 -5.26
C GLU A 299 12.71 -31.94 -5.26
N LEU A 300 12.20 -32.65 -4.26
CA LEU A 300 10.76 -32.91 -4.14
C LEU A 300 10.03 -31.67 -3.60
N ALA A 301 10.70 -30.85 -2.78
CA ALA A 301 10.19 -29.55 -2.35
C ALA A 301 10.06 -28.57 -3.51
N GLU A 302 11.03 -28.49 -4.42
CA GLU A 302 10.96 -27.61 -5.59
C GLU A 302 9.83 -27.97 -6.56
N LYS A 303 9.67 -29.26 -6.89
CA LYS A 303 8.57 -29.72 -7.77
C LYS A 303 7.18 -29.60 -7.14
N VAL A 304 7.08 -29.77 -5.82
CA VAL A 304 5.81 -29.55 -5.10
C VAL A 304 5.49 -28.07 -4.99
N ASP A 305 6.50 -27.19 -4.90
CA ASP A 305 6.31 -25.74 -4.89
C ASP A 305 5.87 -25.21 -6.27
N GLU A 306 6.40 -25.78 -7.37
CA GLU A 306 5.94 -25.49 -8.73
C GLU A 306 4.49 -25.94 -8.98
N TYR A 307 4.13 -27.15 -8.52
CA TYR A 307 2.75 -27.64 -8.57
C TYR A 307 1.82 -26.86 -7.63
N ALA A 308 2.32 -26.41 -6.47
CA ALA A 308 1.58 -25.54 -5.56
C ALA A 308 1.39 -24.14 -6.15
N ARG A 309 2.36 -23.57 -6.88
CA ARG A 309 2.17 -22.32 -7.64
C ARG A 309 1.06 -22.48 -8.70
N GLY A 310 1.05 -23.60 -9.42
CA GLY A 310 -0.04 -23.95 -10.35
C GLY A 310 -1.40 -24.22 -9.68
N MET A 311 -1.42 -24.63 -8.41
CA MET A 311 -2.64 -24.91 -7.63
C MET A 311 -3.09 -23.77 -6.71
N ILE A 312 -2.26 -22.75 -6.44
CA ILE A 312 -2.65 -21.52 -5.72
C ILE A 312 -3.56 -20.65 -6.62
N GLY A 313 -3.49 -20.80 -7.94
CA GLY A 313 -4.52 -20.35 -8.90
C GLY A 313 -5.76 -21.26 -8.98
N GLY A 314 -5.80 -22.34 -8.19
CA GLY A 314 -6.78 -23.42 -8.27
C GLY A 314 -7.87 -23.36 -7.20
N SER A 315 -8.68 -22.30 -7.18
CA SER A 315 -10.06 -22.36 -6.63
C SER A 315 -11.03 -21.39 -7.33
N GLY A 316 -10.58 -20.76 -8.41
CA GLY A 316 -11.26 -19.72 -9.18
C GLY A 316 -10.17 -18.85 -9.80
N SER A 317 -10.05 -18.86 -11.12
CA SER A 317 -9.14 -17.98 -11.85
C SER A 317 -9.33 -16.55 -11.35
N THR A 318 -8.25 -15.88 -10.94
CA THR A 318 -8.36 -14.45 -10.68
C THR A 318 -8.64 -13.76 -12.01
N LEU A 319 -9.24 -12.55 -11.98
CA LEU A 319 -9.40 -11.74 -13.17
C LEU A 319 -8.06 -11.55 -13.93
N PHE A 320 -6.95 -11.54 -13.19
CA PHE A 320 -5.62 -11.39 -13.76
C PHE A 320 -5.18 -12.64 -14.53
N ASP A 321 -5.46 -13.83 -14.00
CA ASP A 321 -5.17 -15.09 -14.70
C ASP A 321 -5.99 -15.20 -16.00
N GLU A 322 -7.26 -14.74 -15.98
CA GLU A 322 -8.10 -14.70 -17.18
C GLU A 322 -7.60 -13.70 -18.23
N LEU A 323 -6.92 -12.64 -17.79
CA LEU A 323 -6.25 -11.69 -18.67
C LEU A 323 -4.87 -12.18 -19.15
N GLY A 324 -4.42 -13.37 -18.74
CA GLY A 324 -3.13 -13.95 -19.11
C GLY A 324 -1.95 -13.45 -18.28
N LEU A 325 -2.19 -12.97 -17.06
CA LEU A 325 -1.14 -12.56 -16.13
C LEU A 325 -0.98 -13.58 -15.01
N ASN A 326 0.25 -13.97 -14.71
CA ASN A 326 0.55 -14.81 -13.56
C ASN A 326 0.36 -14.02 -12.27
N TYR A 327 -0.64 -14.35 -11.47
CA TYR A 327 -0.93 -13.63 -10.23
C TYR A 327 -0.13 -14.15 -9.02
N VAL A 328 0.52 -13.24 -8.28
CA VAL A 328 1.26 -13.54 -7.04
C VAL A 328 0.79 -12.61 -5.92
N GLY A 329 0.27 -13.18 -4.83
CA GLY A 329 -0.04 -12.43 -3.60
C GLY A 329 -1.35 -12.83 -2.92
N PRO A 330 -1.83 -12.04 -1.95
CA PRO A 330 -1.27 -10.76 -1.49
C PRO A 330 0.01 -10.91 -0.66
N VAL A 331 0.96 -9.99 -0.85
CA VAL A 331 2.24 -9.86 -0.12
C VAL A 331 2.18 -8.65 0.82
N ASP A 332 2.74 -8.76 2.03
CA ASP A 332 2.84 -7.63 2.96
C ASP A 332 3.93 -6.64 2.52
N GLY A 333 3.50 -5.45 2.09
CA GLY A 333 4.36 -4.39 1.58
C GLY A 333 5.21 -3.67 2.63
N HIS A 334 5.05 -3.98 3.91
CA HIS A 334 5.91 -3.49 5.00
C HIS A 334 6.82 -4.57 5.59
N ASN A 335 6.80 -5.77 5.01
CA ASN A 335 7.68 -6.86 5.37
C ASN A 335 8.82 -7.00 4.35
N ILE A 336 9.95 -6.35 4.62
CA ILE A 336 11.13 -6.37 3.74
C ILE A 336 11.60 -7.80 3.43
N ASP A 337 11.58 -8.73 4.39
CA ASP A 337 12.04 -10.10 4.12
C ASP A 337 11.15 -10.80 3.09
N GLU A 338 9.83 -10.61 3.21
CA GLU A 338 8.84 -11.19 2.29
C GLU A 338 8.93 -10.54 0.91
N LEU A 339 9.03 -9.20 0.85
CA LEU A 339 9.21 -8.46 -0.40
C LEU A 339 10.49 -8.86 -1.14
N VAL A 340 11.63 -8.90 -0.47
CA VAL A 340 12.91 -9.26 -1.09
C VAL A 340 12.85 -10.69 -1.60
N ALA A 341 12.38 -11.65 -0.79
CA ALA A 341 12.28 -13.04 -1.21
C ALA A 341 11.38 -13.21 -2.44
N THR A 342 10.20 -12.59 -2.45
CA THR A 342 9.27 -12.67 -3.59
C THR A 342 9.85 -12.00 -4.85
N LEU A 343 10.47 -10.83 -4.73
CA LEU A 343 11.05 -10.14 -5.88
C LEU A 343 12.30 -10.86 -6.42
N GLU A 344 13.12 -11.46 -5.56
CA GLU A 344 14.27 -12.28 -5.98
C GLU A 344 13.82 -13.54 -6.72
N GLU A 345 12.80 -14.23 -6.21
CA GLU A 345 12.20 -15.39 -6.87
C GLU A 345 11.75 -15.04 -8.29
N LEU A 346 11.02 -13.93 -8.45
CA LEU A 346 10.52 -13.48 -9.75
C LEU A 346 11.60 -12.94 -10.69
N LYS A 347 12.69 -12.41 -10.14
CA LYS A 347 13.85 -11.99 -10.94
C LYS A 347 14.62 -13.19 -11.48
N CYS A 348 14.67 -14.28 -10.73
CA CYS A 348 15.43 -15.49 -11.06
C CYS A 348 14.61 -16.56 -11.80
N SER A 349 13.28 -16.53 -11.70
CA SER A 349 12.40 -17.47 -12.37
C SER A 349 12.59 -17.42 -13.89
N GLU A 350 12.43 -18.57 -14.54
CA GLU A 350 12.33 -18.60 -16.00
C GLU A 350 11.14 -17.74 -16.42
N LYS A 351 11.38 -16.89 -17.42
CA LYS A 351 10.42 -15.86 -17.77
C LYS A 351 9.32 -16.47 -18.63
N THR A 352 8.10 -16.48 -18.09
CA THR A 352 6.91 -17.14 -18.65
C THR A 352 5.76 -16.13 -18.81
N GLY A 353 6.09 -14.93 -19.31
CA GLY A 353 5.10 -13.89 -19.55
C GLY A 353 4.94 -12.87 -18.41
N PRO A 354 3.87 -12.04 -18.45
CA PRO A 354 3.67 -10.98 -17.49
C PRO A 354 3.23 -11.50 -16.12
N VAL A 355 3.84 -10.99 -15.05
CA VAL A 355 3.52 -11.35 -13.66
C VAL A 355 2.89 -10.14 -12.97
N LEU A 356 1.78 -10.34 -12.26
CA LEU A 356 1.17 -9.33 -11.38
C LEU A 356 1.38 -9.71 -9.92
N ILE A 357 2.13 -8.88 -9.18
CA ILE A 357 2.32 -8.99 -7.75
C ILE A 357 1.35 -8.05 -7.04
N HIS A 358 0.49 -8.59 -6.19
CA HIS A 358 -0.39 -7.81 -5.33
C HIS A 358 0.30 -7.54 -3.99
N VAL A 359 0.79 -6.31 -3.82
CA VAL A 359 1.45 -5.84 -2.60
C VAL A 359 0.49 -4.97 -1.80
N VAL A 360 0.25 -5.34 -0.55
CA VAL A 360 -0.63 -4.61 0.37
C VAL A 360 0.21 -3.66 1.22
N THR A 361 -0.06 -2.36 1.15
CA THR A 361 0.60 -1.33 1.98
C THR A 361 -0.41 -0.52 2.78
N GLU A 362 0.09 0.35 3.64
CA GLU A 362 -0.69 1.33 4.39
C GLU A 362 -0.20 2.74 4.03
N LYS A 363 -1.12 3.57 3.55
CA LYS A 363 -0.77 4.96 3.23
C LYS A 363 -0.49 5.73 4.52
N GLY A 364 0.65 6.41 4.57
CA GLY A 364 1.14 7.09 5.77
C GLY A 364 1.88 6.21 6.77
N TYR A 365 2.19 4.95 6.42
CA TYR A 365 2.78 3.97 7.33
C TYR A 365 4.01 4.47 8.09
N GLY A 366 4.02 4.22 9.39
CA GLY A 366 5.08 4.61 10.31
C GLY A 366 5.04 6.07 10.73
N TYR A 367 3.99 6.81 10.38
CA TYR A 367 3.74 8.17 10.86
C TYR A 367 2.33 8.30 11.46
N PRO A 368 2.18 8.23 12.80
CA PRO A 368 0.88 8.16 13.46
C PRO A 368 -0.10 9.28 13.09
N TYR A 369 0.40 10.48 12.78
CA TYR A 369 -0.44 11.61 12.37
C TYR A 369 -1.02 11.42 10.97
N ALA A 370 -0.22 10.91 10.01
CA ALA A 370 -0.73 10.55 8.70
C ALA A 370 -1.68 9.35 8.81
N GLU A 371 -1.36 8.33 9.61
CA GLU A 371 -2.24 7.17 9.79
C GLU A 371 -3.61 7.54 10.39
N LYS A 372 -3.70 8.58 11.22
CA LYS A 372 -4.99 9.03 11.77
C LYS A 372 -5.75 10.01 10.87
N ALA A 373 -5.06 10.70 9.95
CA ALA A 373 -5.68 11.69 9.09
C ALA A 373 -6.59 11.06 8.02
N ALA A 374 -7.75 11.67 7.78
CA ALA A 374 -8.72 11.18 6.80
C ALA A 374 -8.15 11.07 5.38
N ASP A 375 -7.29 12.00 4.96
CA ASP A 375 -6.61 12.00 3.67
C ASP A 375 -5.23 11.32 3.70
N LYS A 376 -4.83 10.80 4.87
CA LYS A 376 -3.49 10.25 5.14
C LYS A 376 -2.33 11.14 4.69
N TYR A 377 -2.54 12.47 4.68
CA TYR A 377 -1.58 13.45 4.16
C TYR A 377 -1.24 13.21 2.67
N HIS A 378 -2.26 12.93 1.86
CA HIS A 378 -2.11 12.76 0.41
C HIS A 378 -1.60 14.01 -0.30
N GLY A 379 -1.90 15.22 0.19
CA GLY A 379 -1.40 16.46 -0.40
C GLY A 379 -1.53 17.61 0.59
N LYS A 380 -0.50 17.81 1.40
CA LYS A 380 -0.46 18.86 2.44
C LYS A 380 0.60 19.92 2.10
N THR A 381 0.33 21.16 2.48
CA THR A 381 1.37 22.20 2.48
C THR A 381 2.38 21.90 3.57
N GLY A 382 3.63 22.39 3.44
CA GLY A 382 4.66 22.10 4.44
C GLY A 382 4.25 22.51 5.86
N ILE A 383 3.64 23.70 5.98
CA ILE A 383 3.11 24.22 7.26
C ILE A 383 2.09 23.25 7.90
N GLN A 384 1.24 22.59 7.11
CA GLN A 384 0.26 21.63 7.61
C GLN A 384 0.86 20.28 8.04
N ILE A 385 2.10 19.98 7.62
CA ILE A 385 2.81 18.78 8.05
C ILE A 385 3.64 19.07 9.30
N LEU A 386 4.20 20.28 9.39
CA LEU A 386 5.00 20.76 10.53
C LEU A 386 4.17 20.97 11.81
N PHE A 387 2.90 21.38 11.66
CA PHE A 387 2.02 21.64 12.79
C PHE A 387 0.90 20.59 12.88
N CYS A 388 0.78 19.97 14.06
CA CYS A 388 -0.36 19.14 14.50
C CYS A 388 -1.70 19.87 14.19
N PRO A 389 -2.87 19.19 14.06
CA PRO A 389 -4.12 19.80 13.60
C PRO A 389 -4.70 20.90 14.53
N SER A 390 -4.02 21.22 15.62
CA SER A 390 -4.36 22.26 16.58
C SER A 390 -4.14 23.69 16.05
N PHE A 391 -3.59 23.87 14.85
CA PHE A 391 -3.40 25.20 14.27
C PHE A 391 -4.76 25.76 13.79
N PRO A 392 -5.20 26.93 14.30
CA PRO A 392 -6.50 27.49 13.94
C PRO A 392 -6.55 27.80 12.44
N TRP A 393 -7.65 27.37 11.83
CA TRP A 393 -7.94 27.33 10.40
C TRP A 393 -8.12 28.70 9.73
N GLU A 394 -7.66 29.78 10.34
CA GLU A 394 -8.09 31.15 10.02
C GLU A 394 -7.23 31.91 9.00
N MET A 395 -6.34 31.24 8.25
CA MET A 395 -5.57 31.92 7.18
C MET A 395 -5.55 31.17 5.85
N GLU A 396 -6.73 30.82 5.33
CA GLU A 396 -6.89 30.63 3.88
C GLU A 396 -8.19 31.27 3.38
N LEU A 397 -8.25 32.61 3.46
CA LEU A 397 -9.27 33.44 2.80
C LEU A 397 -8.98 33.53 1.29
N ALA A 398 -8.94 32.36 0.65
CA ALA A 398 -9.08 32.23 -0.79
C ALA A 398 -10.15 31.17 -0.98
N LEU A 399 -11.38 31.60 -1.26
CA LEU A 399 -12.44 30.72 -1.78
C LEU A 399 -11.87 30.03 -3.03
N LYS A 400 -11.30 28.83 -2.84
CA LYS A 400 -10.87 27.99 -3.96
C LYS A 400 -12.11 27.79 -4.81
N TYR A 401 -12.04 28.08 -6.12
CA TYR A 401 -13.17 27.95 -7.06
C TYR A 401 -13.99 26.67 -6.84
N HIS A 402 -13.34 25.56 -6.48
CA HIS A 402 -13.98 24.31 -6.10
C HIS A 402 -14.98 24.43 -4.92
N GLN A 403 -14.64 25.14 -3.85
CA GLN A 403 -15.55 25.39 -2.72
C GLN A 403 -16.74 26.26 -3.14
N GLY A 404 -16.51 27.27 -3.99
CA GLY A 404 -17.58 28.08 -4.56
C GLY A 404 -18.55 27.27 -5.43
N ILE A 405 -18.03 26.42 -6.32
CA ILE A 405 -18.83 25.50 -7.14
C ILE A 405 -19.59 24.51 -6.27
N LYS A 406 -18.94 23.90 -5.26
CA LYS A 406 -19.60 22.97 -4.32
C LYS A 406 -20.76 23.65 -3.59
N ALA A 407 -20.54 24.85 -3.07
CA ALA A 407 -21.60 25.62 -2.38
C ALA A 407 -22.74 25.99 -3.33
N PHE A 408 -22.44 26.37 -4.58
CA PHE A 408 -23.43 26.67 -5.59
C PHE A 408 -24.30 25.45 -5.95
N LEU A 409 -23.67 24.30 -6.22
CA LEU A 409 -24.38 23.06 -6.57
C LEU A 409 -25.27 22.57 -5.41
N LEU A 410 -24.74 22.57 -4.18
CA LEU A 410 -25.52 22.20 -2.98
C LEU A 410 -26.70 23.14 -2.73
N ARG A 411 -26.59 24.40 -3.17
CA ARG A 411 -27.69 25.36 -3.07
C ARG A 411 -28.75 25.10 -4.15
N LEU A 412 -28.36 24.73 -5.37
CA LEU A 412 -29.30 24.33 -6.42
C LEU A 412 -30.08 23.07 -6.02
N GLU A 413 -29.42 22.09 -5.40
CA GLU A 413 -30.05 20.84 -4.94
C GLU A 413 -31.09 21.05 -3.83
N LYS A 414 -30.98 22.12 -3.03
CA LYS A 414 -31.96 22.47 -1.98
C LYS A 414 -33.16 23.28 -2.48
N VAL A 415 -33.12 23.76 -3.72
CA VAL A 415 -34.16 24.64 -4.30
C VAL A 415 -35.02 23.89 -5.34
N GLY A 416 -34.59 22.71 -5.80
CA GLY A 416 -35.43 21.75 -6.55
C GLY A 416 -36.10 20.76 -5.61
#